data_AF-A0A0H3U9I2-F1
#
_entry.id   AF-A0A0H3U9I2-F1
#
_cell.length_a   1.000
_cell.length_b   1.000
_cell.length_c   1.000
_cell.angle_alpha   90.00
_cell.angle_beta   90.00
_cell.angle_gamma   90.00
#
_symmetry.space_group_name_H-M   'P 1'
#
loop_
_entity.id
_entity.type
_entity.pdbx_description
1 polymer ?
#
loop_
_entity_poly.entity_id
_entity_poly.type
_entity_poly.pdbx_seq_one_letter_code
_entity_poly.pdbx_strand_id
1 'polypeptide(L)'
;MFWAVEAKPLDAYQDRLLSKDEIEKSEGYDFEIRSLRGSNYETALLRIRGKGDSVYYQVNYYLCPYVLDNNGLNAYEVNKGVLSANFIDPLKKFATPWTLLDKETSSIAIKLRNAVMVYENEMTTEKMVGNGPNVSFYIDDFQKGIRRLMSFPVENISIFPKAKAISEMEDSLWPARETFTKYSYEQAEKACRESQNFTGE
;
A
#
# COMPACT_ATOMS: atom_id res chain seq x y z
N MET A 1 -26.94 -36.61 1.12
CA MET A 1 -26.77 -35.54 2.11
C MET A 1 -25.71 -34.60 1.53
N PHE A 2 -26.16 -33.51 0.91
CA PHE A 2 -25.24 -32.51 0.33
C PHE A 2 -24.80 -31.58 1.46
N TRP A 3 -23.52 -31.59 1.80
CA TRP A 3 -22.95 -30.55 2.64
C TRP A 3 -22.96 -29.27 1.81
N ALA A 4 -23.73 -28.27 2.25
CA ALA A 4 -23.67 -26.95 1.66
C ALA A 4 -22.25 -26.43 1.89
N VAL A 5 -21.50 -26.26 0.80
CA VAL A 5 -20.18 -25.64 0.88
C VAL A 5 -20.43 -24.15 1.10
N GLU A 6 -20.18 -23.68 2.32
CA GLU A 6 -20.35 -22.27 2.67
C GLU A 6 -19.30 -21.45 1.89
N ALA A 7 -19.78 -20.69 0.90
CA ALA A 7 -18.95 -19.73 0.20
C ALA A 7 -18.55 -18.60 1.15
N LYS A 8 -17.27 -18.24 1.18
CA LYS A 8 -16.73 -17.17 2.04
C LYS A 8 -16.31 -15.97 1.18
N PRO A 9 -16.68 -14.73 1.58
CA PRO A 9 -16.20 -13.54 0.92
C PRO A 9 -14.74 -13.28 1.30
N LEU A 10 -14.01 -12.67 0.38
CA LEU A 10 -12.83 -11.92 0.75
C LEU A 10 -13.26 -10.59 1.40
N ASP A 11 -12.82 -10.29 2.63
CA ASP A 11 -13.09 -9.02 3.32
C ASP A 11 -12.28 -7.85 2.74
N ALA A 12 -12.28 -7.73 1.40
CA ALA A 12 -11.17 -7.13 0.66
C ALA A 12 -11.13 -5.62 0.68
N TYR A 13 -12.23 -4.94 1.01
CA TYR A 13 -12.27 -3.48 0.99
C TYR A 13 -13.08 -2.84 2.10
N GLN A 14 -12.71 -1.59 2.39
CA GLN A 14 -13.43 -0.72 3.33
C GLN A 14 -13.62 0.64 2.68
N ASP A 15 -14.87 1.11 2.67
CA ASP A 15 -15.21 2.45 2.19
C ASP A 15 -15.34 3.43 3.34
N ARG A 16 -14.90 4.67 3.10
CA ARG A 16 -15.16 5.81 3.97
C ARG A 16 -15.40 7.05 3.13
N LEU A 17 -16.31 7.91 3.59
CA LEU A 17 -16.43 9.25 3.03
C LEU A 17 -15.18 10.09 3.33
N LEU A 18 -14.78 10.90 2.36
CA LEU A 18 -13.73 11.89 2.54
C LEU A 18 -14.29 13.10 3.30
N SER A 19 -13.49 13.66 4.21
CA SER A 19 -13.83 14.93 4.84
C SER A 19 -13.65 16.10 3.87
N LYS A 20 -14.22 17.27 4.22
CA LYS A 20 -14.01 18.50 3.44
C LYS A 20 -12.52 18.85 3.33
N ASP A 21 -11.79 18.79 4.45
CA ASP A 21 -10.35 19.04 4.48
C ASP A 21 -9.56 18.09 3.56
N GLU A 22 -9.99 16.82 3.45
CA GLU A 22 -9.34 15.85 2.54
C GLU A 22 -9.60 16.19 1.07
N ILE A 23 -10.82 16.65 0.74
CA ILE A 23 -11.17 17.10 -0.61
C ILE A 23 -10.44 18.41 -0.94
N GLU A 24 -10.32 19.36 -0.01
CA GLU A 24 -9.60 20.62 -0.23
C GLU A 24 -8.10 20.37 -0.45
N LYS A 25 -7.51 19.43 0.28
CA LYS A 25 -6.12 18.96 0.10
C LYS A 25 -5.89 18.17 -1.19
N SER A 26 -6.94 17.87 -1.96
CA SER A 26 -6.81 17.27 -3.28
C SER A 26 -6.20 18.22 -4.30
N GLU A 27 -6.14 19.53 -4.04
CA GLU A 27 -5.56 20.53 -4.96
C GLU A 27 -6.16 20.46 -6.39
N GLY A 28 -7.41 19.98 -6.51
CA GLY A 28 -8.12 19.83 -7.77
C GLY A 28 -7.66 18.64 -8.63
N TYR A 29 -7.02 17.62 -8.03
CA TYR A 29 -6.87 16.30 -8.61
C TYR A 29 -8.18 15.52 -8.53
N ASP A 30 -8.41 14.62 -9.48
CA ASP A 30 -9.63 13.79 -9.55
C ASP A 30 -9.55 12.56 -8.63
N PHE A 31 -8.33 12.02 -8.47
CA PHE A 31 -8.08 10.89 -7.58
C PHE A 31 -6.64 10.86 -7.06
N GLU A 32 -6.43 10.16 -5.94
CA GLU A 32 -5.10 9.79 -5.43
C GLU A 32 -5.05 8.30 -5.06
N ILE A 33 -4.09 7.56 -5.62
CA ILE A 33 -3.76 6.18 -5.23
C ILE A 33 -2.57 6.24 -4.27
N ARG A 34 -2.68 5.54 -3.15
CA ARG A 34 -1.62 5.45 -2.14
C ARG A 34 -1.37 4.00 -1.80
N SER A 35 -0.13 3.58 -2.03
CA SER A 35 0.32 2.21 -1.80
C SER A 35 1.62 2.19 -1.02
N LEU A 36 1.76 1.22 -0.12
CA LEU A 36 2.89 1.10 0.78
C LEU A 36 3.64 -0.20 0.52
N ARG A 37 4.97 -0.11 0.41
CA ARG A 37 5.88 -1.24 0.34
C ARG A 37 7.00 -1.07 1.34
N GLY A 38 7.62 -2.18 1.74
CA GLY A 38 8.81 -2.12 2.58
C GLY A 38 8.97 -3.34 3.46
N SER A 39 9.76 -3.14 4.50
CA SER A 39 10.10 -4.12 5.52
C SER A 39 10.12 -3.42 6.89
N ASN A 40 10.55 -4.14 7.92
CA ASN A 40 10.77 -3.55 9.25
C ASN A 40 11.85 -2.44 9.23
N TYR A 41 12.76 -2.46 8.24
CA TYR A 41 13.91 -1.56 8.18
C TYR A 41 13.67 -0.32 7.33
N GLU A 42 12.66 -0.35 6.48
CA GLU A 42 12.39 0.73 5.55
C GLU A 42 10.99 0.64 4.99
N THR A 43 10.46 1.80 4.58
CA THR A 43 9.13 1.89 4.00
C THR A 43 9.17 2.87 2.85
N ALA A 44 8.45 2.56 1.78
CA ALA A 44 8.18 3.43 0.67
C ALA A 44 6.66 3.60 0.55
N LEU A 45 6.22 4.84 0.32
CA LEU A 45 4.85 5.17 -0.01
C LEU A 45 4.82 5.71 -1.43
N LEU A 46 4.25 4.93 -2.35
CA LEU A 46 3.89 5.39 -3.68
C LEU A 46 2.62 6.21 -3.59
N ARG A 47 2.65 7.41 -4.18
CA ARG A 47 1.50 8.29 -4.35
C ARG A 47 1.33 8.56 -5.83
N ILE A 48 0.12 8.37 -6.35
CA ILE A 48 -0.21 8.64 -7.74
C ILE A 48 -1.43 9.55 -7.76
N ARG A 49 -1.32 10.70 -8.41
CA ARG A 49 -2.39 11.70 -8.53
C ARG A 49 -2.79 11.86 -9.99
N GLY A 50 -4.08 11.76 -10.27
CA GLY A 50 -4.62 11.95 -11.62
C GLY A 50 -5.49 13.19 -11.74
N LYS A 51 -5.37 13.90 -12.85
CA LYS A 51 -6.22 15.03 -13.25
C LYS A 51 -6.50 14.95 -14.74
N GLY A 52 -7.73 14.60 -15.12
CA GLY A 52 -8.07 14.20 -16.48
C GLY A 52 -7.17 13.05 -16.93
N ASP A 53 -6.51 13.24 -18.08
CA ASP A 53 -5.59 12.26 -18.65
C ASP A 53 -4.15 12.39 -18.12
N SER A 54 -3.85 13.41 -17.31
CA SER A 54 -2.51 13.62 -16.76
C SER A 54 -2.36 12.94 -15.40
N VAL A 55 -1.43 11.99 -15.30
CA VAL A 55 -1.17 11.26 -14.06
C VAL A 55 0.28 11.46 -13.64
N TYR A 56 0.48 11.76 -12.36
CA TYR A 56 1.78 12.01 -11.76
C TYR A 56 2.03 11.02 -10.63
N TYR A 57 3.28 10.61 -10.43
CA TYR A 57 3.67 9.81 -9.28
C TYR A 57 4.76 10.48 -8.45
N GLN A 58 4.82 10.10 -7.19
CA GLN A 58 5.87 10.42 -6.24
C GLN A 58 6.09 9.21 -5.33
N VAL A 59 7.33 8.93 -4.97
CA VAL A 59 7.67 7.95 -3.94
C VAL A 59 8.27 8.67 -2.74
N ASN A 60 7.67 8.46 -1.57
CA ASN A 60 8.24 8.87 -0.29
C ASN A 60 8.95 7.68 0.33
N TYR A 61 10.26 7.79 0.52
CA TYR A 61 11.07 6.73 1.12
C TYR A 61 11.52 7.10 2.52
N TYR A 62 11.46 6.11 3.42
CA TYR A 62 11.75 6.21 4.83
C TYR A 62 12.71 5.07 5.21
N LEU A 63 13.93 5.41 5.64
CA LEU A 63 14.90 4.47 6.18
C LEU A 63 14.81 4.47 7.71
N CYS A 64 14.69 3.30 8.32
CA CYS A 64 14.50 3.09 9.75
C CYS A 64 13.30 3.85 10.34
N PRO A 65 12.08 3.72 9.79
CA PRO A 65 10.90 4.44 10.30
C PRO A 65 10.37 3.92 11.66
N TYR A 66 10.93 2.82 12.17
CA TYR A 66 10.48 2.15 13.39
C TYR A 66 11.64 1.89 14.36
N VAL A 67 11.34 1.87 15.66
CA VAL A 67 12.22 1.25 16.67
C VAL A 67 12.10 -0.27 16.52
N LEU A 68 13.23 -0.94 16.33
CA LEU A 68 13.29 -2.41 16.45
C LEU A 68 13.71 -2.66 17.89
N ASP A 69 12.79 -3.08 18.75
CA ASP A 69 13.23 -3.55 20.06
C ASP A 69 13.89 -4.94 19.95
N ASN A 70 14.72 -5.25 20.94
CA ASN A 70 15.47 -6.50 21.03
C ASN A 70 14.57 -7.74 21.21
N ASN A 71 13.24 -7.58 21.30
CA ASN A 71 12.29 -8.69 21.33
C ASN A 71 11.87 -9.12 19.92
N GLY A 72 12.41 -8.51 18.86
CA GLY A 72 12.05 -8.85 17.49
C GLY A 72 10.62 -8.44 17.15
N LEU A 73 10.11 -7.39 17.82
CA LEU A 73 8.76 -6.89 17.56
C LEU A 73 8.67 -6.42 16.10
N ASN A 74 7.75 -7.09 15.44
CA ASN A 74 7.66 -7.25 14.00
C ASN A 74 6.69 -6.19 13.44
N ALA A 75 6.89 -5.72 12.20
CA ALA A 75 5.83 -4.98 11.51
C ALA A 75 4.56 -5.84 11.28
N TYR A 76 4.62 -7.12 11.64
CA TYR A 76 3.50 -8.06 11.61
C TYR A 76 2.41 -7.73 12.65
N GLU A 77 2.78 -7.25 13.84
CA GLU A 77 1.84 -6.91 14.91
C GLU A 77 1.21 -5.53 14.76
N VAL A 78 1.88 -4.63 14.01
CA VAL A 78 1.32 -3.34 13.59
C VAL A 78 0.13 -3.55 12.64
N ASN A 79 0.21 -4.53 11.73
CA ASN A 79 -0.87 -4.88 10.81
C ASN A 79 -2.07 -5.58 11.48
N LYS A 80 -1.95 -6.03 12.74
CA LYS A 80 -3.08 -6.59 13.51
C LYS A 80 -3.80 -5.58 14.41
N GLY A 81 -3.37 -4.32 14.44
CA GLY A 81 -3.97 -3.30 15.31
C GLY A 81 -3.78 -3.55 16.80
N VAL A 82 -2.82 -4.41 17.18
CA VAL A 82 -2.58 -4.83 18.58
C VAL A 82 -1.51 -3.98 19.26
N LEU A 83 -0.57 -3.38 18.52
CA LEU A 83 0.53 -2.59 19.10
C LEU A 83 0.82 -1.32 18.29
N SER A 84 1.05 -0.22 19.00
CA SER A 84 1.60 1.01 18.45
C SER A 84 3.06 0.80 18.10
N ALA A 85 3.39 0.57 16.82
CA ALA A 85 4.75 0.89 16.37
C ALA A 85 4.97 2.38 16.64
N ASN A 86 5.85 2.68 17.58
CA ASN A 86 6.27 4.05 17.81
C ASN A 86 7.12 4.44 16.60
N PHE A 87 6.47 5.09 15.64
CA PHE A 87 7.17 5.76 14.56
C PHE A 87 8.19 6.70 15.20
N ILE A 88 9.45 6.51 14.83
CA ILE A 88 10.51 7.47 15.16
C ILE A 88 10.78 8.32 13.94
N ASP A 89 11.47 9.44 14.16
CA ASP A 89 12.05 10.16 13.05
C ASP A 89 12.99 9.21 12.30
N PRO A 90 12.71 8.92 11.01
CA PRO A 90 13.47 7.96 10.24
C PRO A 90 14.91 8.47 10.10
N LEU A 91 15.87 7.55 10.09
CA LEU A 91 17.28 7.87 9.83
C LEU A 91 17.44 8.68 8.55
N LYS A 92 16.65 8.36 7.52
CA LYS A 92 16.51 9.17 6.31
C LYS A 92 15.07 9.21 5.85
N LYS A 93 14.63 10.41 5.46
CA LYS A 93 13.38 10.63 4.75
C LYS A 93 13.64 11.49 3.54
N PHE A 94 13.19 11.04 2.38
CA PHE A 94 13.15 11.88 1.19
C PHE A 94 11.95 11.51 0.32
N ALA A 95 11.56 12.46 -0.50
CA ALA A 95 10.51 12.30 -1.49
C ALA A 95 11.12 12.54 -2.87
N THR A 96 10.82 11.67 -3.83
CA THR A 96 11.14 11.97 -5.23
C THR A 96 10.32 13.18 -5.69
N PRO A 97 10.79 13.95 -6.69
CA PRO A 97 9.93 14.93 -7.34
C PRO A 97 8.67 14.27 -7.92
N TRP A 98 7.57 15.02 -7.98
CA TRP A 98 6.40 14.60 -8.74
C TRP A 98 6.79 14.47 -10.22
N THR A 99 6.58 13.29 -10.77
CA THR A 99 6.99 12.95 -12.14
C THR A 99 5.76 12.58 -12.94
N LEU A 100 5.64 13.17 -14.14
CA LEU A 100 4.57 12.84 -15.08
C LEU A 100 4.79 11.41 -15.59
N LEU A 101 3.75 10.58 -15.48
CA LEU A 101 3.77 9.23 -16.03
C LEU A 101 3.60 9.27 -17.56
N ASP A 102 4.17 8.28 -18.24
CA ASP A 102 3.86 8.10 -19.66
C ASP A 102 2.39 7.69 -19.86
N LYS A 103 1.96 7.67 -21.12
CA LYS A 103 0.56 7.38 -21.49
C LYS A 103 0.12 5.97 -21.09
N GLU A 104 1.02 4.99 -21.16
CA GLU A 104 0.71 3.59 -20.85
C GLU A 104 0.51 3.42 -19.34
N THR A 105 1.46 3.89 -18.52
CA THR A 105 1.35 3.82 -17.06
C THR A 105 0.20 4.69 -16.54
N SER A 106 -0.02 5.86 -17.13
CA SER A 106 -1.20 6.70 -16.82
C SER A 106 -2.51 5.95 -17.07
N SER A 107 -2.60 5.22 -18.20
CA SER A 107 -3.78 4.41 -18.50
C SER A 107 -3.99 3.29 -17.47
N ILE A 108 -2.92 2.66 -17.00
CA ILE A 108 -3.00 1.62 -15.95
C ILE A 108 -3.53 2.22 -14.65
N ALA A 109 -3.03 3.39 -14.22
CA ALA A 109 -3.49 4.04 -12.99
C ALA A 109 -4.98 4.40 -13.05
N ILE A 110 -5.46 4.92 -14.18
CA ILE A 110 -6.88 5.23 -14.39
C ILE A 110 -7.73 3.96 -14.41
N LYS A 111 -7.26 2.89 -15.09
CA LYS A 111 -7.92 1.58 -15.09
C LYS A 111 -8.01 0.99 -13.69
N LEU A 112 -6.94 1.09 -12.90
CA LEU A 112 -6.89 0.64 -11.51
C LEU A 112 -7.93 1.37 -10.66
N ARG A 113 -7.98 2.72 -10.72
CA ARG A 113 -9.03 3.52 -10.06
C ARG A 113 -10.42 3.00 -10.42
N ASN A 114 -10.71 2.87 -11.72
CA ASN A 114 -12.03 2.45 -12.17
C ASN A 114 -12.38 1.03 -11.70
N ALA A 115 -11.44 0.09 -11.80
CA ALA A 115 -11.61 -1.29 -11.37
C ALA A 115 -11.89 -1.39 -9.88
N VAL A 116 -11.15 -0.65 -9.06
CA VAL A 116 -11.32 -0.60 -7.60
C VAL A 116 -12.66 0.03 -7.21
N MET A 117 -13.07 1.10 -7.88
CA MET A 117 -14.34 1.79 -7.60
C MET A 117 -15.59 0.97 -7.95
N VAL A 118 -15.48 -0.03 -8.82
CA VAL A 118 -16.57 -0.96 -9.17
C VAL A 118 -16.34 -2.36 -8.61
N TYR A 119 -15.27 -2.57 -7.86
CA TYR A 119 -14.96 -3.87 -7.27
C TYR A 119 -16.04 -4.26 -6.26
N GLU A 120 -16.48 -5.50 -6.37
CA GLU A 120 -17.36 -6.19 -5.44
C GLU A 120 -16.62 -7.47 -4.99
N ASN A 121 -16.77 -7.83 -3.72
CA ASN A 121 -16.05 -8.96 -3.13
C ASN A 121 -16.34 -10.24 -3.91
N GLU A 122 -15.27 -10.94 -4.29
CA GLU A 122 -15.37 -12.26 -4.90
C GLU A 122 -15.61 -13.33 -3.81
N MET A 123 -16.43 -14.33 -4.14
CA MET A 123 -16.79 -15.43 -3.24
C MET A 123 -16.04 -16.69 -3.66
N THR A 124 -15.54 -17.45 -2.69
CA THR A 124 -14.91 -18.77 -2.96
C THR A 124 -15.42 -19.84 -2.00
N THR A 125 -15.41 -21.09 -2.45
CA THR A 125 -15.64 -22.28 -1.63
C THR A 125 -14.37 -22.81 -0.98
N GLU A 126 -13.20 -22.25 -1.33
CA GLU A 126 -11.92 -22.65 -0.77
C GLU A 126 -11.69 -22.10 0.64
N LYS A 127 -10.87 -22.80 1.42
CA LYS A 127 -10.52 -22.38 2.77
C LYS A 127 -9.60 -21.16 2.70
N MET A 128 -10.11 -20.02 3.13
CA MET A 128 -9.33 -18.78 3.22
C MET A 128 -8.34 -18.83 4.39
N VAL A 129 -7.09 -18.46 4.12
CA VAL A 129 -6.07 -18.26 5.16
C VAL A 129 -5.99 -16.77 5.50
N GLY A 130 -6.45 -16.39 6.70
CA GLY A 130 -6.59 -14.98 7.11
C GLY A 130 -5.39 -14.39 7.85
N ASN A 131 -4.28 -15.11 7.95
CA ASN A 131 -3.17 -14.74 8.84
C ASN A 131 -1.87 -14.36 8.12
N GLY A 132 -1.85 -14.32 6.79
CA GLY A 132 -0.66 -14.00 5.98
C GLY A 132 -0.49 -12.51 5.66
N PRO A 133 0.61 -12.12 4.98
CA PRO A 133 0.80 -10.75 4.51
C PRO A 133 -0.28 -10.34 3.50
N ASN A 134 -0.64 -9.04 3.52
CA ASN A 134 -1.63 -8.46 2.62
C ASN A 134 -1.00 -7.44 1.67
N VAL A 135 -1.42 -7.43 0.40
CA VAL A 135 -1.28 -6.27 -0.48
C VAL A 135 -2.36 -5.28 -0.07
N SER A 136 -1.95 -4.10 0.39
CA SER A 136 -2.89 -3.07 0.84
C SER A 136 -2.56 -1.71 0.23
N PHE A 137 -3.57 -1.07 -0.32
CA PHE A 137 -3.48 0.26 -0.89
C PHE A 137 -4.86 0.90 -0.84
N TYR A 138 -4.94 2.20 -1.04
CA TYR A 138 -6.22 2.89 -1.05
C TYR A 138 -6.29 3.92 -2.16
N ILE A 139 -7.52 4.18 -2.58
CA ILE A 139 -7.84 5.15 -3.62
C ILE A 139 -8.80 6.16 -3.02
N ASP A 140 -8.37 7.42 -3.04
CA ASP A 140 -9.25 8.56 -2.86
C ASP A 140 -9.81 8.95 -4.21
N ASP A 141 -11.12 8.81 -4.38
CA ASP A 141 -11.85 9.35 -5.52
C ASP A 141 -12.47 10.68 -5.09
N PHE A 142 -11.77 11.79 -5.38
CA PHE A 142 -12.18 13.12 -4.94
C PHE A 142 -13.46 13.60 -5.63
N GLN A 143 -13.70 13.13 -6.86
CA GLN A 143 -14.93 13.44 -7.59
C GLN A 143 -16.17 12.79 -6.94
N LYS A 144 -16.00 11.59 -6.38
CA LYS A 144 -17.06 10.88 -5.65
C LYS A 144 -17.08 11.17 -4.14
N GLY A 145 -16.02 11.76 -3.60
CA GLY A 145 -15.87 12.02 -2.17
C GLY A 145 -15.68 10.76 -1.33
N ILE A 146 -15.07 9.70 -1.88
CA ILE A 146 -14.94 8.38 -1.23
C ILE A 146 -13.46 7.96 -1.21
N ARG A 147 -13.02 7.43 -0.06
CA ARG A 147 -11.82 6.59 0.07
C ARG A 147 -12.24 5.14 0.07
N ARG A 148 -11.61 4.33 -0.78
CA ARG A 148 -11.69 2.87 -0.72
C ARG A 148 -10.32 2.31 -0.36
N LEU A 149 -10.22 1.62 0.77
CA LEU A 149 -9.08 0.81 1.16
C LEU A 149 -9.26 -0.59 0.57
N MET A 150 -8.25 -1.11 -0.11
CA MET A 150 -8.16 -2.48 -0.58
C MET A 150 -7.14 -3.24 0.28
N SER A 151 -7.44 -4.48 0.63
CA SER A 151 -6.58 -5.39 1.40
C SER A 151 -6.77 -6.80 0.89
N PHE A 152 -5.77 -7.35 0.20
CA PHE A 152 -5.79 -8.69 -0.36
C PHE A 152 -4.72 -9.57 0.28
N PRO A 153 -5.08 -10.69 0.93
CA PRO A 153 -4.13 -11.69 1.41
C PRO A 153 -3.37 -12.31 0.25
N VAL A 154 -2.04 -12.20 0.28
CA VAL A 154 -1.14 -12.71 -0.76
C VAL A 154 -1.36 -14.21 -0.99
N GLU A 155 -1.62 -14.96 0.08
CA GLU A 155 -1.81 -16.41 0.02
C GLU A 155 -3.10 -16.82 -0.70
N ASN A 156 -4.14 -15.99 -0.69
CA ASN A 156 -5.43 -16.31 -1.31
C ASN A 156 -5.66 -15.56 -2.63
N ILE A 157 -4.90 -14.51 -2.95
CA ILE A 157 -5.23 -13.62 -4.07
C ILE A 157 -5.29 -14.35 -5.42
N SER A 158 -4.53 -15.43 -5.58
CA SER A 158 -4.45 -16.20 -6.82
C SER A 158 -5.78 -16.87 -7.22
N ILE A 159 -6.68 -17.12 -6.26
CA ILE A 159 -7.97 -17.79 -6.49
C ILE A 159 -9.10 -16.79 -6.80
N PHE A 160 -8.79 -15.49 -6.77
CA PHE A 160 -9.73 -14.38 -6.99
C PHE A 160 -9.28 -13.53 -8.18
N PRO A 161 -9.76 -13.83 -9.41
CA PRO A 161 -9.24 -13.22 -10.64
C PRO A 161 -9.30 -11.69 -10.66
N LYS A 162 -10.37 -11.06 -10.14
CA LYS A 162 -10.46 -9.60 -10.13
C LYS A 162 -9.51 -8.99 -9.10
N ALA A 163 -9.42 -9.56 -7.89
CA ALA A 163 -8.47 -9.15 -6.86
C ALA A 163 -7.02 -9.27 -7.37
N LYS A 164 -6.69 -10.39 -8.02
CA LYS A 164 -5.39 -10.63 -8.65
C LYS A 164 -5.07 -9.56 -9.70
N ALA A 165 -5.99 -9.31 -10.64
CA ALA A 165 -5.78 -8.30 -11.68
C ALA A 165 -5.60 -6.89 -11.09
N ILE A 166 -6.36 -6.54 -10.04
CA ILE A 166 -6.20 -5.29 -9.31
C ILE A 166 -4.81 -5.19 -8.67
N SER A 167 -4.34 -6.26 -8.02
CA SER A 167 -3.01 -6.29 -7.41
C SER A 167 -1.89 -6.25 -8.44
N GLU A 168 -2.04 -6.89 -9.59
CA GLU A 168 -1.05 -6.83 -10.68
C GLU A 168 -0.99 -5.43 -11.30
N MET A 169 -2.14 -4.78 -11.47
CA MET A 169 -2.19 -3.38 -11.91
C MET A 169 -1.53 -2.46 -10.88
N GLU A 170 -1.82 -2.61 -9.59
CA GLU A 170 -1.15 -1.87 -8.52
C GLU A 170 0.37 -2.07 -8.56
N ASP A 171 0.81 -3.33 -8.71
CA ASP A 171 2.22 -3.67 -8.71
C ASP A 171 2.97 -3.05 -9.89
N SER A 172 2.35 -3.05 -11.07
CA SER A 172 2.93 -2.45 -12.27
C SER A 172 3.10 -0.92 -12.21
N LEU A 173 2.50 -0.25 -11.23
CA LEU A 173 2.66 1.20 -11.04
C LEU A 173 3.89 1.56 -10.22
N TRP A 174 4.54 0.59 -9.58
CA TRP A 174 5.74 0.87 -8.81
C TRP A 174 6.93 1.10 -9.72
N PRO A 175 7.62 2.25 -9.58
CA PRO A 175 8.89 2.44 -10.26
C PRO A 175 9.92 1.47 -9.69
N ALA A 176 10.96 1.19 -10.49
CA ALA A 176 12.06 0.36 -10.04
C ALA A 176 12.69 0.94 -8.75
N ARG A 177 13.10 0.07 -7.84
CA ARG A 177 13.49 0.47 -6.47
C ARG A 177 14.64 1.48 -6.44
N GLU A 178 15.59 1.31 -7.34
CA GLU A 178 16.74 2.18 -7.54
C GLU A 178 16.37 3.63 -7.88
N THR A 179 15.13 3.88 -8.33
CA THR A 179 14.65 5.25 -8.61
C THR A 179 14.41 6.06 -7.34
N PHE A 180 14.15 5.40 -6.21
CA PHE A 180 13.78 6.06 -4.97
C PHE A 180 14.61 5.60 -3.77
N THR A 181 15.61 4.74 -3.94
CA THR A 181 16.60 4.47 -2.90
C THR A 181 17.89 3.92 -3.47
N LYS A 182 19.00 4.24 -2.82
CA LYS A 182 20.32 3.65 -3.10
C LYS A 182 20.65 2.46 -2.21
N TYR A 183 19.81 2.17 -1.22
CA TYR A 183 20.05 1.11 -0.24
C TYR A 183 19.47 -0.22 -0.75
N SER A 184 20.29 -1.26 -0.81
CA SER A 184 19.78 -2.63 -0.85
C SER A 184 19.04 -2.95 0.45
N TYR A 185 18.23 -4.01 0.46
CA TYR A 185 17.53 -4.44 1.68
C TYR A 185 18.51 -4.75 2.83
N GLU A 186 19.62 -5.44 2.54
CA GLU A 186 20.66 -5.75 3.51
C GLU A 186 21.36 -4.49 4.06
N GLN A 187 21.61 -3.51 3.19
CA GLN A 187 22.20 -2.23 3.60
C GLN A 187 21.23 -1.42 4.47
N ALA A 188 19.93 -1.44 4.16
CA ALA A 188 18.90 -0.80 4.97
C ALA A 188 18.83 -1.46 6.36
N GLU A 189 18.78 -2.80 6.41
CA GLU A 189 18.80 -3.56 7.66
C GLU A 189 20.03 -3.22 8.51
N LYS A 190 21.23 -3.31 7.92
CA LYS A 190 22.48 -3.01 8.61
C LYS A 190 22.48 -1.58 9.18
N ALA A 191 22.10 -0.60 8.36
CA ALA A 191 22.07 0.81 8.80
C ALA A 191 21.11 1.03 9.97
N CYS A 192 19.95 0.36 9.97
CA CYS A 192 18.98 0.49 11.07
C CYS A 192 19.42 -0.22 12.34
N ARG A 193 20.06 -1.39 12.24
CA ARG A 193 20.62 -2.08 13.41
C ARG A 193 21.79 -1.29 14.01
N GLU A 194 22.66 -0.73 13.17
CA GLU A 194 23.79 0.08 13.64
C GLU A 194 23.33 1.38 14.29
N SER A 195 22.31 2.06 13.76
CA SER A 195 21.79 3.29 14.37
C SER A 195 21.12 3.05 15.72
N GLN A 196 20.53 1.87 15.92
CA GLN A 196 19.88 1.49 17.18
C GLN A 196 20.86 0.92 18.21
N ASN A 197 21.92 0.24 17.78
CA ASN A 197 23.04 -0.14 18.64
C ASN A 197 23.88 1.07 19.08
N PHE A 198 23.70 2.23 18.43
CA PHE A 198 24.26 3.51 18.88
C PHE A 198 23.42 4.12 20.02
N THR A 199 22.89 3.30 20.93
CA THR A 199 22.58 3.76 22.29
C THR A 199 23.92 3.90 22.99
N GLY A 200 24.49 5.11 22.92
CA GLY A 200 25.73 5.42 23.61
C GLY A 200 25.61 5.13 25.10
N GLU A 201 26.23 4.03 25.52
CA GLU A 201 26.96 3.86 26.79
C GLU A 201 28.30 3.19 26.48
#